data_AF-A0A4S9Y2W8-F1
#
_entry.id   AF-A0A4S9Y2W8-F1
#
_cell.length_a   1.000
_cell.length_b   1.000
_cell.length_c   1.000
_cell.angle_alpha   90.00
_cell.angle_beta   90.00
_cell.angle_gamma   90.00
#
_symmetry.space_group_name_H-M   'P 1'
#
loop_
_entity.id
_entity.type
_entity.pdbx_description
1 polymer ?
#
loop_
_entity_poly.entity_id
_entity_poly.type
_entity_poly.pdbx_seq_one_letter_code
_entity_poly.pdbx_strand_id
1 'polypeptide(L)'
;MELLRDDHQLTSRYRYEEDISRLRRDLEARGGPSQSSHTGPSQPPPPSIGHGPANLFQGIMAGATAQGGPGLAPPPSDGLPQGVPAHLQGPPGLNPPPGPPQHAPFGGYGQPPAGVNGYGPAPPQPTASPGPGKPRTNARGPPGIPGTPQQNNANPYPGSPAMARPTPPPALAQQQQALSLPQHQQYAQELGGSGNQLVDLAVETLPGNLKREGEDWYAVFNPRVRRTLDVELVHNLAHQSVVCCVRFSRDGRFVATGCNRSAQIFDVESGQQVKHLQDTSLPQDGDLYIRSVCFSPDGQYLATGAEDKIIRIWEIAAGQIRHQFAGHEQDIYSLDYSSDGRYIASGSGDRTVRVWDIPNNQCVLCLTIEDGVTTVAISPDNRFLAAGSLDKSVRVWELASGNLLERLEEAGGNPGHKDSVYSVAFSPTSRELVSGSLDRTIRMWELQSHYGNQPMPPRNPRGGKCIRTFEGHKDFVLSVALSPDGEWVLSGSKDRGVQFWNPQTGDAQLMLQGHKNSVISVAPSPVQGGLFATGSGDMRARIWRFVLSEHYILKGTEEKSKVKESQKTARGVCG
;
A
#
# COMPACT_ATOMS: atom_id res chain seq x y z
N MET A 1 -33.67 10.06 43.24
CA MET A 1 -33.60 9.76 41.79
C MET A 1 -32.81 8.49 41.50
N GLU A 2 -31.71 8.19 42.19
CA GLU A 2 -30.95 6.93 42.00
C GLU A 2 -31.81 5.67 42.22
N LEU A 3 -32.58 5.61 43.32
CA LEU A 3 -33.52 4.50 43.60
C LEU A 3 -34.53 4.19 42.46
N LEU A 4 -34.85 5.15 41.59
CA LEU A 4 -35.73 4.95 40.42
C LEU A 4 -34.96 4.52 39.16
N ARG A 5 -33.64 4.74 39.10
CA ARG A 5 -32.78 4.20 38.04
C ARG A 5 -32.45 2.74 38.29
N ASP A 6 -32.16 2.38 39.54
CA ASP A 6 -31.81 1.00 39.91
C ASP A 6 -32.98 0.04 39.67
N ASP A 7 -34.19 0.44 40.08
CA ASP A 7 -35.42 -0.35 39.86
C ASP A 7 -35.72 -0.57 38.37
N HIS A 8 -35.47 0.45 37.54
CA HIS A 8 -35.62 0.34 36.08
C HIS A 8 -34.53 -0.54 35.44
N GLN A 9 -33.29 -0.52 35.95
CA GLN A 9 -32.23 -1.43 35.49
C GLN A 9 -32.50 -2.88 35.89
N LEU A 10 -32.95 -3.13 37.12
CA LEU A 10 -33.40 -4.45 37.59
C LEU A 10 -34.55 -4.99 36.73
N THR A 11 -35.57 -4.17 36.47
CA THR A 11 -36.72 -4.55 35.64
C THR A 11 -36.31 -4.86 34.19
N SER A 12 -35.42 -4.05 33.60
CA SER A 12 -34.88 -4.32 32.26
C SER A 12 -34.06 -5.60 32.23
N ARG A 13 -33.19 -5.84 33.22
CA ARG A 13 -32.39 -7.06 33.33
C ARG A 13 -33.27 -8.31 33.42
N TYR A 14 -34.33 -8.28 34.23
CA TYR A 14 -35.23 -9.42 34.39
C TYR A 14 -35.93 -9.79 33.07
N ARG A 15 -36.35 -8.79 32.28
CA ARG A 15 -36.90 -9.02 30.93
C ARG A 15 -35.88 -9.63 29.96
N TYR A 16 -34.63 -9.18 29.97
CA TYR A 16 -33.58 -9.78 29.14
C TYR A 16 -33.26 -11.23 29.54
N GLU A 17 -33.23 -11.56 30.82
CA GLU A 17 -33.02 -12.94 31.29
C GLU A 17 -34.21 -13.86 30.91
N GLU A 18 -35.45 -13.35 30.92
CA GLU A 18 -36.64 -14.05 30.45
C GLU A 18 -36.63 -14.29 28.93
N ASP A 19 -36.31 -13.27 28.13
CA ASP A 19 -36.21 -13.38 26.67
C ASP A 19 -35.10 -14.37 26.25
N ILE A 20 -33.94 -14.35 26.91
CA ILE A 20 -32.86 -15.33 26.67
C ILE A 20 -33.34 -16.76 26.99
N SER A 21 -34.08 -16.94 28.09
CA SER A 21 -34.62 -18.24 28.50
C SER A 21 -35.78 -18.72 27.60
N ARG A 22 -36.45 -17.82 26.90
CA ARG A 22 -37.43 -18.14 25.86
C ARG A 22 -36.74 -18.53 24.55
N LEU A 23 -35.78 -17.73 24.09
CA LEU A 23 -35.01 -18.01 22.87
C LEU A 23 -34.25 -19.34 22.94
N ARG A 24 -33.71 -19.72 24.10
CA ARG A 24 -33.10 -21.05 24.31
C ARG A 24 -34.09 -22.19 24.13
N ARG A 25 -35.30 -22.08 24.70
CA ARG A 25 -36.37 -23.08 24.52
C ARG A 25 -36.85 -23.18 23.07
N ASP A 26 -36.96 -22.05 22.36
CA ASP A 26 -37.29 -22.06 20.93
C ASP A 26 -36.19 -22.71 20.09
N LEU A 27 -34.93 -22.62 20.51
CA LEU A 27 -33.78 -23.23 19.82
C LEU A 27 -33.68 -24.74 20.10
N GLU A 28 -33.97 -25.16 21.33
CA GLU A 28 -34.13 -26.58 21.71
C GLU A 28 -35.33 -27.22 20.98
N ALA A 29 -36.48 -26.53 20.90
CA ALA A 29 -37.67 -26.99 20.19
C ALA A 29 -37.50 -27.08 18.66
N ARG A 30 -36.53 -26.37 18.08
CA ARG A 30 -36.21 -26.40 16.65
C ARG A 30 -35.26 -27.52 16.23
N GLY A 31 -34.72 -28.29 17.18
CA GLY A 31 -33.91 -29.48 16.90
C GLY A 31 -32.53 -29.17 16.29
N GLY A 32 -31.52 -29.04 17.15
CA GLY A 32 -30.12 -29.03 16.71
C GLY A 32 -29.72 -30.35 16.02
N PRO A 33 -28.65 -30.36 15.20
CA PRO A 33 -28.35 -31.47 14.30
C PRO A 33 -28.05 -32.77 15.06
N SER A 34 -28.86 -33.78 14.82
CA SER A 34 -28.67 -35.14 15.34
C SER A 34 -27.47 -35.83 14.68
N GLN A 35 -26.51 -36.28 15.47
CA GLN A 35 -25.59 -37.33 15.03
C GLN A 35 -26.38 -38.63 14.83
N SER A 36 -26.46 -39.11 13.60
CA SER A 36 -27.01 -40.44 13.27
C SER A 36 -26.03 -41.22 12.42
N SER A 37 -25.42 -42.25 13.01
CA SER A 37 -24.54 -43.20 12.35
C SER A 37 -25.32 -44.17 11.47
N HIS A 38 -25.05 -44.20 10.16
CA HIS A 38 -25.40 -45.33 9.31
C HIS A 38 -24.30 -45.65 8.29
N THR A 39 -24.00 -46.94 8.17
CA THR A 39 -22.93 -47.51 7.35
C THR A 39 -23.42 -47.87 5.95
N GLY A 40 -22.69 -47.43 4.92
CA GLY A 40 -22.86 -47.81 3.52
C GLY A 40 -21.53 -47.61 2.76
N PRO A 41 -21.27 -48.36 1.66
CA PRO A 41 -19.91 -48.50 1.13
C PRO A 41 -19.36 -47.25 0.44
N SER A 42 -18.07 -46.98 0.68
CA SER A 42 -17.34 -45.81 0.20
C SER A 42 -17.00 -45.86 -1.30
N GLN A 43 -17.37 -44.82 -2.05
CA GLN A 43 -16.58 -44.39 -3.21
C GLN A 43 -15.51 -43.38 -2.74
N PRO A 44 -14.31 -43.37 -3.35
CA PRO A 44 -13.31 -42.34 -3.07
C PRO A 44 -13.77 -40.98 -3.65
N PRO A 45 -13.60 -39.86 -2.94
CA PRO A 45 -13.88 -38.54 -3.49
C PRO A 45 -12.88 -38.21 -4.62
N PRO A 46 -13.30 -37.44 -5.65
CA PRO A 46 -12.39 -36.95 -6.68
C PRO A 46 -11.35 -35.98 -6.08
N PRO A 47 -10.17 -35.84 -6.70
CA PRO A 47 -9.06 -35.07 -6.13
C PRO A 47 -9.39 -33.58 -5.98
N SER A 48 -9.18 -33.05 -4.79
CA SER A 48 -9.39 -31.64 -4.47
C SER A 48 -8.42 -30.74 -5.24
N ILE A 49 -8.93 -29.98 -6.21
CA ILE A 49 -8.21 -28.83 -6.77
C ILE A 49 -8.20 -27.74 -5.69
N GLY A 50 -7.01 -27.31 -5.28
CA GLY A 50 -6.83 -26.40 -4.15
C GLY A 50 -7.43 -25.02 -4.41
N HIS A 51 -8.30 -24.56 -3.50
CA HIS A 51 -8.71 -23.17 -3.44
C HIS A 51 -7.63 -22.31 -2.77
N GLY A 52 -7.36 -21.14 -3.36
CA GLY A 52 -6.52 -20.09 -2.77
C GLY A 52 -7.18 -19.42 -1.55
N PRO A 53 -6.52 -18.42 -0.94
CA PRO A 53 -6.77 -18.00 0.44
C PRO A 53 -8.00 -17.06 0.61
N ALA A 54 -9.21 -17.55 0.32
CA ALA A 54 -10.47 -16.85 0.64
C ALA A 54 -10.60 -16.53 2.15
N ASN A 55 -9.99 -17.35 3.01
CA ASN A 55 -10.06 -17.23 4.47
C ASN A 55 -9.41 -15.95 5.04
N LEU A 56 -8.43 -15.35 4.35
CA LEU A 56 -7.71 -14.19 4.89
C LEU A 56 -8.57 -12.93 4.89
N PHE A 57 -9.31 -12.67 3.80
CA PHE A 57 -10.21 -11.53 3.72
C PHE A 57 -11.35 -11.66 4.73
N GLN A 58 -11.95 -12.84 4.86
CA GLN A 58 -13.02 -13.08 5.84
C GLN A 58 -12.51 -12.93 7.29
N GLY A 59 -11.24 -13.27 7.56
CA GLY A 59 -10.57 -12.98 8.84
C GLY A 59 -10.36 -11.49 9.12
N ILE A 60 -10.03 -10.68 8.09
CA ILE A 60 -9.92 -9.21 8.19
C ILE A 60 -11.28 -8.57 8.50
N MET A 61 -12.36 -9.10 7.90
CA MET A 61 -13.74 -8.63 8.09
C MET A 61 -14.29 -8.98 9.48
N ALA A 62 -14.00 -10.19 9.98
CA ALA A 62 -14.53 -10.72 11.24
C ALA A 62 -13.91 -10.09 12.52
N GLY A 63 -12.90 -9.22 12.39
CA GLY A 63 -12.24 -8.58 13.53
C GLY A 63 -11.46 -9.55 14.44
N ALA A 64 -11.19 -10.77 13.98
CA ALA A 64 -10.56 -11.81 14.77
C ALA A 64 -9.08 -11.50 15.06
N THR A 65 -8.68 -11.63 16.33
CA THR A 65 -7.28 -11.57 16.75
C THR A 65 -6.57 -12.87 16.38
N ALA A 66 -6.16 -12.99 15.11
CA ALA A 66 -5.30 -14.07 14.65
C ALA A 66 -3.90 -13.98 15.29
N GLN A 67 -3.72 -14.63 16.43
CA GLN A 67 -2.39 -15.09 16.85
C GLN A 67 -1.97 -16.21 15.89
N GLY A 68 -1.11 -15.87 14.94
CA GLY A 68 -0.58 -16.80 13.95
C GLY A 68 0.79 -16.35 13.47
N GLY A 69 1.84 -16.66 14.25
CA GLY A 69 3.20 -16.55 13.76
C GLY A 69 3.45 -17.52 12.60
N PRO A 70 4.39 -17.22 11.68
CA PRO A 70 4.66 -18.08 10.53
C PRO A 70 5.15 -19.45 10.99
N GLY A 71 4.55 -20.51 10.46
CA GLY A 71 4.93 -21.89 10.73
C GLY A 71 6.33 -22.20 10.21
N LEU A 72 7.32 -22.10 11.09
CA LEU A 72 8.65 -22.67 10.85
C LEU A 72 8.55 -24.20 10.91
N ALA A 73 9.16 -24.89 9.94
CA ALA A 73 9.25 -26.34 9.97
C ALA A 73 10.06 -26.81 11.20
N PRO A 74 9.69 -27.93 11.85
CA PRO A 74 10.45 -28.48 12.96
C PRO A 74 11.85 -28.93 12.50
N PRO A 75 12.88 -28.82 13.37
CA PRO A 75 14.26 -29.15 13.03
C PRO A 75 14.48 -30.67 12.85
N PRO A 76 15.52 -31.09 12.11
CA PRO A 76 15.87 -32.50 11.96
C PRO A 76 16.43 -33.07 13.27
N SER A 77 16.00 -34.28 13.63
CA SER A 77 16.55 -35.04 14.77
C SER A 77 17.72 -35.93 14.33
N ASP A 78 18.80 -35.91 15.10
CA ASP A 78 20.03 -36.68 14.87
C ASP A 78 19.81 -38.20 14.81
N GLY A 79 20.72 -38.89 14.11
CA GLY A 79 20.74 -40.36 14.04
C GLY A 79 21.80 -41.02 14.92
N LEU A 80 21.69 -42.36 14.97
CA LEU A 80 22.72 -43.42 15.03
C LEU A 80 22.52 -44.43 16.19
N PRO A 81 22.97 -45.72 16.09
CA PRO A 81 23.23 -46.53 14.88
C PRO A 81 22.83 -48.06 14.97
N GLN A 82 23.16 -48.79 13.90
CA GLN A 82 23.45 -50.26 13.80
C GLN A 82 22.32 -51.32 13.72
N GLY A 83 22.44 -52.21 12.71
CA GLY A 83 21.73 -53.50 12.61
C GLY A 83 21.57 -54.06 11.18
N VAL A 84 22.47 -54.95 10.73
CA VAL A 84 22.37 -55.80 9.51
C VAL A 84 22.55 -57.28 9.94
N PRO A 85 22.06 -58.34 9.24
CA PRO A 85 22.25 -58.55 7.78
C PRO A 85 21.24 -59.42 6.96
N ALA A 86 21.47 -59.45 5.62
CA ALA A 86 21.42 -60.60 4.67
C ALA A 86 20.11 -61.19 4.03
N HIS A 87 20.10 -61.16 2.67
CA HIS A 87 19.59 -62.18 1.68
C HIS A 87 18.06 -62.50 1.60
N LEU A 88 17.38 -62.80 0.47
CA LEU A 88 17.72 -63.24 -0.92
C LEU A 88 16.63 -62.85 -1.98
N GLN A 89 17.04 -62.63 -3.25
CA GLN A 89 16.38 -62.88 -4.57
C GLN A 89 14.89 -62.54 -4.89
N GLY A 90 14.66 -62.00 -6.11
CA GLY A 90 13.36 -61.92 -6.83
C GLY A 90 13.42 -62.56 -8.23
N PRO A 91 12.32 -62.59 -9.03
CA PRO A 91 12.34 -62.05 -10.41
C PRO A 91 10.94 -61.46 -10.87
N PRO A 92 10.54 -61.33 -12.16
CA PRO A 92 10.74 -60.07 -12.93
C PRO A 92 9.54 -59.51 -13.77
N GLY A 93 9.58 -58.20 -14.08
CA GLY A 93 9.27 -57.60 -15.40
C GLY A 93 7.83 -57.28 -15.86
N LEU A 94 7.60 -56.06 -16.39
CA LEU A 94 6.99 -55.72 -17.71
C LEU A 94 6.83 -54.18 -17.92
N ASN A 95 6.71 -53.74 -19.18
CA ASN A 95 6.86 -52.33 -19.66
C ASN A 95 5.60 -51.43 -19.60
N PRO A 96 5.76 -50.09 -19.64
CA PRO A 96 4.72 -49.13 -20.05
C PRO A 96 4.71 -48.81 -21.58
N PRO A 97 3.61 -48.25 -22.14
CA PRO A 97 3.34 -48.10 -23.59
C PRO A 97 3.89 -46.81 -24.27
N PRO A 98 3.84 -46.70 -25.62
CA PRO A 98 4.68 -45.77 -26.42
C PRO A 98 4.00 -44.45 -26.88
N GLY A 99 4.83 -43.51 -27.36
CA GLY A 99 4.40 -42.26 -28.02
C GLY A 99 4.21 -42.36 -29.55
N PRO A 100 3.75 -41.28 -30.22
CA PRO A 100 3.35 -41.29 -31.64
C PRO A 100 4.51 -41.10 -32.63
N PRO A 101 4.36 -41.51 -33.92
CA PRO A 101 5.48 -41.69 -34.85
C PRO A 101 5.64 -40.61 -35.94
N GLN A 102 6.86 -40.49 -36.48
CA GLN A 102 7.20 -39.75 -37.71
C GLN A 102 7.81 -40.69 -38.77
N HIS A 103 7.31 -40.61 -40.01
CA HIS A 103 7.85 -41.18 -41.26
C HIS A 103 7.16 -40.46 -42.44
N ALA A 104 7.65 -40.33 -43.68
CA ALA A 104 8.97 -40.48 -44.33
C ALA A 104 8.87 -39.88 -45.79
N PRO A 105 9.95 -39.74 -46.60
CA PRO A 105 10.00 -38.79 -47.74
C PRO A 105 10.06 -39.39 -49.18
N PHE A 106 9.89 -38.52 -50.19
CA PHE A 106 10.26 -38.60 -51.63
C PHE A 106 10.49 -37.12 -52.10
N GLY A 107 11.54 -36.64 -52.78
CA GLY A 107 12.17 -37.03 -54.07
C GLY A 107 11.55 -36.20 -55.23
N GLY A 108 12.23 -35.39 -56.08
CA GLY A 108 13.63 -34.97 -56.26
C GLY A 108 13.79 -33.98 -57.47
N TYR A 109 15.03 -33.70 -57.91
CA TYR A 109 15.49 -32.90 -59.09
C TYR A 109 15.76 -31.37 -58.96
N GLY A 110 16.97 -30.94 -59.38
CA GLY A 110 17.35 -29.54 -59.70
C GLY A 110 18.66 -29.03 -59.05
N GLN A 111 19.75 -28.85 -59.82
CA GLN A 111 21.08 -28.38 -59.37
C GLN A 111 21.84 -27.67 -60.52
N PRO A 112 23.02 -27.04 -60.31
CA PRO A 112 23.51 -26.20 -59.20
C PRO A 112 23.57 -24.72 -59.72
N PRO A 113 24.70 -23.99 -59.96
CA PRO A 113 26.01 -23.78 -59.28
C PRO A 113 26.03 -22.51 -58.38
N ALA A 114 27.08 -22.08 -57.65
CA ALA A 114 28.26 -22.69 -57.00
C ALA A 114 28.93 -21.57 -56.12
N GLY A 115 29.80 -21.83 -55.13
CA GLY A 115 30.23 -23.10 -54.57
C GLY A 115 31.17 -22.97 -53.34
N VAL A 116 31.61 -24.14 -52.86
CA VAL A 116 32.93 -24.46 -52.27
C VAL A 116 33.30 -23.90 -50.87
N ASN A 117 33.19 -24.81 -49.88
CA ASN A 117 34.12 -25.18 -48.78
C ASN A 117 34.89 -24.09 -47.97
N GLY A 118 35.09 -24.22 -46.66
CA GLY A 118 34.78 -25.31 -45.72
C GLY A 118 35.91 -25.51 -44.68
N TYR A 119 35.58 -26.09 -43.52
CA TYR A 119 36.44 -26.47 -42.36
C TYR A 119 36.83 -25.39 -41.32
N GLY A 120 36.59 -25.73 -40.04
CA GLY A 120 37.37 -25.29 -38.87
C GLY A 120 38.26 -26.45 -38.37
N PRO A 121 38.75 -26.49 -37.10
CA PRO A 121 38.45 -25.60 -35.97
C PRO A 121 39.68 -25.09 -35.13
N ALA A 122 39.38 -24.35 -34.05
CA ALA A 122 40.21 -24.06 -32.86
C ALA A 122 41.25 -22.87 -32.90
N PRO A 123 41.58 -22.25 -31.74
CA PRO A 123 42.21 -20.90 -31.63
C PRO A 123 43.71 -20.94 -31.22
N PRO A 124 44.48 -19.81 -31.31
CA PRO A 124 44.66 -18.95 -30.11
C PRO A 124 45.04 -17.44 -30.32
N GLN A 125 44.78 -16.63 -29.27
CA GLN A 125 45.54 -15.44 -28.77
C GLN A 125 45.74 -14.15 -29.64
N PRO A 126 45.92 -12.97 -29.00
CA PRO A 126 45.95 -11.66 -29.67
C PRO A 126 47.37 -11.15 -30.00
N THR A 127 47.46 -10.20 -30.94
CA THR A 127 48.70 -9.53 -31.37
C THR A 127 49.08 -8.35 -30.47
N ALA A 128 50.36 -7.96 -30.51
CA ALA A 128 50.95 -7.00 -29.56
C ALA A 128 51.88 -5.97 -30.22
N SER A 129 52.18 -4.90 -29.45
CA SER A 129 53.41 -4.09 -29.52
C SER A 129 53.50 -3.04 -30.66
N PRO A 130 54.38 -2.01 -30.56
CA PRO A 130 55.53 -1.89 -29.63
C PRO A 130 55.69 -0.57 -28.86
N GLY A 131 56.61 -0.61 -27.88
CA GLY A 131 57.33 0.55 -27.35
C GLY A 131 58.77 0.17 -27.01
N PRO A 132 59.65 1.16 -26.77
CA PRO A 132 60.72 1.04 -25.77
C PRO A 132 60.83 2.34 -24.92
N GLY A 133 61.50 2.38 -23.76
CA GLY A 133 62.29 1.37 -23.05
C GLY A 133 62.44 1.69 -21.55
N LYS A 134 63.27 0.93 -20.83
CA LYS A 134 63.38 0.85 -19.35
C LYS A 134 64.79 1.27 -18.89
N PRO A 135 65.05 1.58 -17.60
CA PRO A 135 65.26 0.53 -16.59
C PRO A 135 64.70 0.79 -15.16
N ARG A 136 64.66 -0.30 -14.37
CA ARG A 136 64.38 -0.39 -12.92
C ARG A 136 65.69 -0.08 -12.12
N THR A 137 65.72 0.16 -10.79
CA THR A 137 65.51 -0.85 -9.71
C THR A 137 65.44 -0.29 -8.26
N ASN A 138 64.60 -0.97 -7.45
CA ASN A 138 64.74 -1.39 -6.04
C ASN A 138 65.28 -0.48 -4.89
N ALA A 139 64.36 -0.16 -3.98
CA ALA A 139 64.30 -0.62 -2.56
C ALA A 139 65.10 0.04 -1.40
N ARG A 140 64.45 -0.03 -0.21
CA ARG A 140 64.90 0.20 1.19
C ARG A 140 65.05 1.65 1.66
N GLY A 141 64.92 1.84 2.98
CA GLY A 141 64.60 3.10 3.66
C GLY A 141 65.69 3.72 4.56
N PRO A 142 65.33 4.27 5.75
CA PRO A 142 65.90 5.50 6.38
C PRO A 142 67.20 5.25 7.20
N PRO A 143 67.79 6.20 7.99
CA PRO A 143 67.35 7.56 8.44
C PRO A 143 68.44 8.67 8.47
N GLY A 144 68.17 9.84 9.10
CA GLY A 144 69.23 10.74 9.61
C GLY A 144 68.84 12.20 9.93
N ILE A 145 68.91 12.60 11.21
CA ILE A 145 68.98 14.00 11.71
C ILE A 145 70.44 14.27 12.15
N PRO A 146 70.97 15.51 12.17
CA PRO A 146 70.96 16.38 13.38
C PRO A 146 70.83 17.90 13.02
N GLY A 147 70.76 18.90 13.90
CA GLY A 147 70.71 19.02 15.37
C GLY A 147 70.81 20.52 15.78
N THR A 148 70.19 20.94 16.89
CA THR A 148 70.15 22.35 17.38
C THR A 148 71.27 22.66 18.40
N PRO A 149 71.58 23.93 18.76
CA PRO A 149 70.89 24.56 19.91
C PRO A 149 70.74 26.12 19.93
N GLN A 150 70.03 26.58 20.97
CA GLN A 150 69.59 27.94 21.37
C GLN A 150 70.65 29.07 21.46
N GLN A 151 70.20 30.34 21.37
CA GLN A 151 70.21 31.30 22.51
C GLN A 151 69.43 32.62 22.26
N ASN A 152 69.08 33.31 23.36
CA ASN A 152 68.32 34.58 23.48
C ASN A 152 69.03 35.77 22.76
N ASN A 153 68.37 36.90 22.40
CA ASN A 153 67.78 37.86 23.34
C ASN A 153 67.04 39.06 22.67
N ALA A 154 66.38 39.87 23.52
CA ALA A 154 65.93 41.27 23.31
C ALA A 154 64.55 41.59 22.67
N ASN A 155 63.83 42.44 23.39
CA ASN A 155 62.56 43.15 23.15
C ASN A 155 62.87 44.67 23.40
N PRO A 156 61.98 45.68 23.27
CA PRO A 156 60.78 45.92 22.43
C PRO A 156 60.80 47.35 21.76
N TYR A 157 59.61 47.85 21.32
CA TYR A 157 59.20 49.22 20.87
C TYR A 157 59.06 49.44 19.34
N PRO A 158 58.13 50.32 18.85
CA PRO A 158 56.68 50.29 19.13
C PRO A 158 55.78 50.59 17.91
N GLY A 159 54.46 50.39 18.08
CA GLY A 159 53.47 51.32 17.51
C GLY A 159 52.87 50.99 16.14
N SER A 160 51.76 50.26 16.14
CA SER A 160 50.68 50.40 15.15
C SER A 160 49.36 49.97 15.80
N PRO A 161 48.27 50.76 15.71
CA PRO A 161 47.03 50.48 16.43
C PRO A 161 46.23 49.37 15.73
N ALA A 162 46.23 48.17 16.31
CA ALA A 162 45.32 47.11 15.91
C ALA A 162 43.91 47.39 16.47
N MET A 163 42.90 47.44 15.61
CA MET A 163 41.50 47.48 16.05
C MET A 163 41.16 46.21 16.84
N ALA A 164 40.60 46.38 18.03
CA ALA A 164 40.16 45.25 18.84
C ALA A 164 38.99 44.51 18.16
N ARG A 165 39.22 43.25 17.79
CA ARG A 165 38.13 42.33 17.46
C ARG A 165 37.32 42.08 18.75
N PRO A 166 35.98 42.20 18.75
CA PRO A 166 35.20 41.97 19.96
C PRO A 166 35.39 40.55 20.50
N THR A 167 35.82 40.45 21.76
CA THR A 167 35.82 39.21 22.54
C THR A 167 34.37 38.77 22.75
N PRO A 168 34.01 37.48 22.57
CA PRO A 168 32.69 37.00 23.00
C PRO A 168 32.56 37.17 24.52
N PRO A 169 31.37 37.53 25.04
CA PRO A 169 31.16 37.74 26.47
C PRO A 169 31.34 36.43 27.26
N PRO A 170 31.73 36.50 28.54
CA PRO A 170 31.92 35.33 29.38
C PRO A 170 30.60 34.54 29.58
N ALA A 171 30.73 33.23 29.79
CA ALA A 171 29.65 32.24 29.76
C ALA A 171 28.52 32.41 30.80
N LEU A 172 28.56 33.45 31.65
CA LEU A 172 27.49 33.81 32.59
C LEU A 172 26.31 34.54 31.92
N ALA A 173 26.47 35.06 30.70
CA ALA A 173 25.38 35.69 29.95
C ALA A 173 24.47 34.68 29.19
N GLN A 174 24.88 33.42 29.05
CA GLN A 174 24.09 32.40 28.34
C GLN A 174 22.97 31.77 29.20
N GLN A 175 22.89 32.08 30.49
CA GLN A 175 21.89 31.49 31.40
C GLN A 175 20.57 32.29 31.50
N GLN A 176 20.39 33.36 30.73
CA GLN A 176 19.14 34.15 30.68
C GLN A 176 18.45 34.21 29.31
N GLN A 177 18.91 33.41 28.32
CA GLN A 177 18.18 33.15 27.08
C GLN A 177 18.04 31.64 26.80
N ALA A 178 17.76 30.89 27.87
CA ALA A 178 17.07 29.61 27.72
C ALA A 178 15.64 29.90 27.24
N LEU A 179 15.47 30.06 25.92
CA LEU A 179 14.17 29.89 25.28
C LEU A 179 13.67 28.50 25.68
N SER A 180 12.63 28.46 26.53
CA SER A 180 11.97 27.21 26.89
C SER A 180 11.60 26.49 25.60
N LEU A 181 12.14 25.28 25.40
CA LEU A 181 11.78 24.44 24.27
C LEU A 181 10.24 24.38 24.21
N PRO A 182 9.62 24.61 23.04
CA PRO A 182 8.17 24.50 22.90
C PRO A 182 7.67 23.20 23.53
N GLN A 183 6.59 23.26 24.32
CA GLN A 183 6.16 22.17 25.20
C GLN A 183 6.06 20.78 24.53
N HIS A 184 5.72 20.74 23.22
CA HIS A 184 5.74 19.51 22.42
C HIS A 184 7.13 18.87 22.27
N GLN A 185 8.20 19.66 22.09
CA GLN A 185 9.58 19.18 22.01
C GLN A 185 10.12 18.68 23.35
N GLN A 186 9.65 19.24 24.48
CA GLN A 186 9.98 18.74 25.81
C GLN A 186 9.35 17.34 26.01
N TYR A 187 8.04 17.22 25.73
CA TYR A 187 7.33 15.94 25.80
C TYR A 187 7.92 14.88 24.84
N ALA A 188 8.36 15.30 23.65
CA ALA A 188 9.03 14.42 22.69
C ALA A 188 10.38 13.85 23.17
N GLN A 189 11.09 14.58 24.05
CA GLN A 189 12.32 14.11 24.69
C GLN A 189 12.02 13.14 25.84
N GLU A 190 10.97 13.40 26.62
CA GLU A 190 10.52 12.55 27.73
C GLU A 190 10.01 11.17 27.26
N LEU A 191 9.34 11.10 26.11
CA LEU A 191 8.79 9.85 25.55
C LEU A 191 9.85 8.80 25.18
N GLY A 192 11.07 9.21 24.84
CA GLY A 192 12.16 8.31 24.44
C GLY A 192 11.91 7.52 23.14
N GLY A 193 12.92 6.77 22.69
CA GLY A 193 12.84 5.93 21.48
C GLY A 193 12.89 6.70 20.15
N SER A 194 13.06 5.96 19.05
CA SER A 194 13.08 6.47 17.67
C SER A 194 11.88 5.97 16.87
N GLY A 195 11.56 6.65 15.77
CA GLY A 195 10.46 6.28 14.86
C GLY A 195 9.09 6.84 15.27
N ASN A 196 8.05 6.38 14.57
CA ASN A 196 6.66 6.72 14.82
C ASN A 196 6.05 5.76 15.86
N GLN A 197 5.53 6.32 16.94
CA GLN A 197 4.93 5.60 18.07
C GLN A 197 3.52 6.13 18.41
N LEU A 198 2.84 6.76 17.44
CA LEU A 198 1.53 7.39 17.66
C LEU A 198 0.48 6.41 18.21
N VAL A 199 0.55 5.13 17.82
CA VAL A 199 -0.38 4.07 18.26
C VAL A 199 -0.06 3.56 19.69
N ASP A 200 1.02 4.02 20.32
CA ASP A 200 1.40 3.72 21.70
C ASP A 200 1.05 4.84 22.70
N LEU A 201 0.63 6.02 22.21
CA LEU A 201 0.34 7.16 23.06
C LEU A 201 -1.00 7.00 23.82
N ALA A 202 -0.95 7.07 25.15
CA ALA A 202 -2.13 7.03 26.00
C ALA A 202 -2.92 8.36 25.91
N VAL A 203 -4.02 8.36 25.14
CA VAL A 203 -4.82 9.56 24.85
C VAL A 203 -5.37 10.26 26.11
N GLU A 204 -5.64 9.50 27.17
CA GLU A 204 -6.11 10.04 28.46
C GLU A 204 -5.09 10.98 29.11
N THR A 205 -3.79 10.68 28.97
CA THR A 205 -2.69 11.45 29.56
C THR A 205 -2.10 12.52 28.63
N LEU A 206 -2.46 12.51 27.34
CA LEU A 206 -1.90 13.44 26.37
C LEU A 206 -2.36 14.89 26.63
N PRO A 207 -1.43 15.87 26.60
CA PRO A 207 -1.78 17.29 26.60
C PRO A 207 -2.76 17.66 25.48
N GLY A 208 -3.71 18.55 25.75
CA GLY A 208 -4.78 18.92 24.80
C GLY A 208 -4.31 19.54 23.47
N ASN A 209 -3.07 20.01 23.38
CA ASN A 209 -2.47 20.46 22.12
C ASN A 209 -1.94 19.30 21.24
N LEU A 210 -1.74 18.12 21.82
CA LEU A 210 -1.27 16.88 21.18
C LEU A 210 -2.39 15.86 20.91
N LYS A 211 -3.64 16.19 21.26
CA LYS A 211 -4.82 15.40 20.89
C LYS A 211 -5.98 16.26 20.39
N ARG A 212 -6.97 15.63 19.76
CA ARG A 212 -8.31 16.16 19.50
C ARG A 212 -9.30 15.00 19.71
N GLU A 213 -10.39 15.24 20.42
CA GLU A 213 -11.35 14.20 20.81
C GLU A 213 -12.74 14.62 20.34
N GLY A 214 -13.56 13.64 19.94
CA GLY A 214 -14.98 13.77 19.68
C GLY A 214 -15.77 12.74 20.49
N GLU A 215 -17.05 12.53 20.14
CA GLU A 215 -17.94 11.63 20.90
C GLU A 215 -17.48 10.16 20.88
N ASP A 216 -17.00 9.66 19.74
CA ASP A 216 -16.62 8.25 19.55
C ASP A 216 -15.30 8.06 18.76
N TRP A 217 -14.49 9.12 18.69
CA TRP A 217 -13.22 9.13 17.97
C TRP A 217 -12.20 10.05 18.65
N TYR A 218 -10.91 9.80 18.40
CA TYR A 218 -9.84 10.74 18.76
C TYR A 218 -8.73 10.75 17.72
N ALA A 219 -7.97 11.84 17.68
CA ALA A 219 -6.73 11.97 16.95
C ALA A 219 -5.59 12.36 17.91
N VAL A 220 -4.42 11.78 17.68
CA VAL A 220 -3.17 12.09 18.36
C VAL A 220 -2.17 12.68 17.37
N PHE A 221 -1.51 13.76 17.75
CA PHE A 221 -0.57 14.50 16.91
C PHE A 221 0.87 14.21 17.34
N ASN A 222 1.77 14.05 16.38
CA ASN A 222 3.14 13.63 16.67
C ASN A 222 3.92 14.76 17.38
N PRO A 223 4.38 14.57 18.63
CA PRO A 223 5.07 15.62 19.38
C PRO A 223 6.48 15.93 18.84
N ARG A 224 7.05 15.07 17.98
CA ARG A 224 8.37 15.26 17.36
C ARG A 224 8.36 16.23 16.18
N VAL A 225 7.19 16.47 15.58
CA VAL A 225 7.00 17.40 14.48
C VAL A 225 6.05 18.52 14.90
N ARG A 226 6.11 19.64 14.18
CA ARG A 226 5.17 20.74 14.37
C ARG A 226 3.81 20.31 13.82
N ARG A 227 2.75 20.34 14.64
CA ARG A 227 1.36 20.12 14.21
C ARG A 227 0.97 21.11 13.09
N THR A 228 0.93 20.62 11.84
CA THR A 228 0.45 21.38 10.67
C THR A 228 -0.95 21.00 10.24
N LEU A 229 -1.47 19.88 10.73
CA LEU A 229 -2.82 19.38 10.45
C LEU A 229 -3.70 19.44 11.70
N ASP A 230 -4.98 19.58 11.46
CA ASP A 230 -6.04 19.22 12.38
C ASP A 230 -7.09 18.36 11.66
N VAL A 231 -7.92 17.60 12.39
CA VAL A 231 -8.89 16.66 11.80
C VAL A 231 -10.21 16.64 12.55
N GLU A 232 -11.32 16.47 11.83
CA GLU A 232 -12.67 16.41 12.38
C GLU A 232 -13.61 15.48 11.61
N LEU A 233 -14.55 14.89 12.33
CA LEU A 233 -15.64 14.11 11.76
C LEU A 233 -16.69 15.04 11.16
N VAL A 234 -17.05 14.83 9.89
CA VAL A 234 -18.13 15.56 9.21
C VAL A 234 -19.41 14.73 9.24
N HIS A 235 -19.36 13.47 8.78
CA HIS A 235 -20.52 12.58 8.69
C HIS A 235 -20.20 11.14 9.12
N ASN A 236 -21.17 10.46 9.74
CA ASN A 236 -21.08 9.06 10.16
C ASN A 236 -22.22 8.23 9.53
N LEU A 237 -21.90 7.50 8.47
CA LEU A 237 -22.84 6.86 7.55
C LEU A 237 -23.01 5.37 7.91
N ALA A 238 -24.19 5.02 8.44
CA ALA A 238 -24.51 3.67 8.87
C ALA A 238 -24.78 2.71 7.70
N HIS A 239 -24.20 1.51 7.75
CA HIS A 239 -24.46 0.43 6.80
C HIS A 239 -24.96 -0.82 7.55
N GLN A 240 -25.60 -1.75 6.83
CA GLN A 240 -26.12 -3.01 7.39
C GLN A 240 -25.07 -4.13 7.43
N SER A 241 -23.90 -3.90 6.84
CA SER A 241 -22.77 -4.81 6.79
C SER A 241 -21.47 -4.01 6.73
N VAL A 242 -20.34 -4.71 6.70
CA VAL A 242 -19.01 -4.10 6.53
C VAL A 242 -18.95 -3.26 5.26
N VAL A 243 -18.29 -2.09 5.36
CA VAL A 243 -17.97 -1.23 4.21
C VAL A 243 -16.61 -1.65 3.66
N CYS A 244 -16.61 -2.37 2.53
CA CYS A 244 -15.40 -2.85 1.87
C CYS A 244 -14.60 -1.72 1.20
N CYS A 245 -15.28 -0.74 0.61
CA CYS A 245 -14.64 0.32 -0.16
C CYS A 245 -15.40 1.65 -0.06
N VAL A 246 -14.65 2.75 -0.18
CA VAL A 246 -15.16 4.11 -0.34
C VAL A 246 -14.44 4.83 -1.48
N ARG A 247 -15.14 5.66 -2.26
CA ARG A 247 -14.55 6.46 -3.35
C ARG A 247 -15.35 7.74 -3.56
N PHE A 248 -14.69 8.89 -3.72
CA PHE A 248 -15.36 10.14 -4.09
C PHE A 248 -15.63 10.22 -5.60
N SER A 249 -16.66 10.96 -6.00
CA SER A 249 -16.83 11.43 -7.38
C SER A 249 -15.73 12.44 -7.75
N ARG A 250 -15.44 12.61 -9.05
CA ARG A 250 -14.35 13.49 -9.52
C ARG A 250 -14.53 14.97 -9.13
N ASP A 251 -15.78 15.40 -8.97
CA ASP A 251 -16.15 16.74 -8.49
C ASP A 251 -16.23 16.86 -6.96
N GLY A 252 -15.97 15.77 -6.22
CA GLY A 252 -15.99 15.71 -4.76
C GLY A 252 -17.37 15.85 -4.11
N ARG A 253 -18.46 15.92 -4.91
CA ARG A 253 -19.83 16.14 -4.41
C ARG A 253 -20.47 14.90 -3.81
N PHE A 254 -20.05 13.71 -4.26
CA PHE A 254 -20.58 12.43 -3.81
C PHE A 254 -19.48 11.53 -3.28
N VAL A 255 -19.85 10.66 -2.34
CA VAL A 255 -19.05 9.49 -1.95
C VAL A 255 -19.86 8.23 -2.21
N ALA A 256 -19.28 7.28 -2.94
CA ALA A 256 -19.80 5.94 -3.10
C ALA A 256 -19.18 5.01 -2.06
N THR A 257 -19.97 4.07 -1.57
CA THR A 257 -19.55 2.99 -0.67
C THR A 257 -19.94 1.65 -1.30
N GLY A 258 -19.14 0.61 -1.06
CA GLY A 258 -19.48 -0.78 -1.38
C GLY A 258 -19.62 -1.60 -0.10
N CYS A 259 -20.74 -2.33 0.01
CA CYS A 259 -21.02 -3.23 1.14
C CYS A 259 -21.65 -4.54 0.62
N ASN A 260 -22.20 -5.37 1.51
CA ASN A 260 -22.92 -6.58 1.10
C ASN A 260 -24.12 -6.23 0.20
N ARG A 261 -24.18 -6.87 -0.96
CA ARG A 261 -25.21 -6.80 -2.02
C ARG A 261 -25.49 -5.44 -2.65
N SER A 262 -24.91 -4.35 -2.16
CA SER A 262 -25.26 -3.01 -2.62
C SER A 262 -24.13 -1.99 -2.54
N ALA A 263 -24.18 -1.06 -3.49
CA ALA A 263 -23.41 0.18 -3.45
C ALA A 263 -24.34 1.33 -3.05
N GLN A 264 -23.88 2.22 -2.20
CA GLN A 264 -24.64 3.41 -1.78
C GLN A 264 -23.90 4.66 -2.21
N ILE A 265 -24.62 5.70 -2.62
CA ILE A 265 -24.05 7.00 -2.97
C ILE A 265 -24.63 8.02 -2.01
N PHE A 266 -23.76 8.76 -1.33
CA PHE A 266 -24.11 9.81 -0.39
C PHE A 266 -23.66 11.18 -0.92
N ASP A 267 -24.46 12.19 -0.67
CA ASP A 267 -24.09 13.59 -0.86
C ASP A 267 -23.12 14.03 0.25
N VAL A 268 -22.00 14.63 -0.13
CA VAL A 268 -20.88 14.92 0.78
C VAL A 268 -21.16 16.11 1.69
N GLU A 269 -22.00 17.05 1.24
CA GLU A 269 -22.37 18.24 2.01
C GLU A 269 -23.37 17.89 3.12
N SER A 270 -24.48 17.25 2.75
CA SER A 270 -25.60 16.91 3.64
C SER A 270 -25.46 15.57 4.38
N GLY A 271 -24.57 14.67 3.92
CA GLY A 271 -24.42 13.31 4.44
C GLY A 271 -25.58 12.38 4.09
N GLN A 272 -26.55 12.82 3.28
CA GLN A 272 -27.75 12.04 2.94
C GLN A 272 -27.47 11.01 1.85
N GLN A 273 -28.11 9.84 1.95
CA GLN A 273 -28.06 8.81 0.91
C GLN A 273 -28.90 9.25 -0.31
N VAL A 274 -28.25 9.43 -1.45
CA VAL A 274 -28.86 9.86 -2.72
C VAL A 274 -29.29 8.66 -3.58
N LYS A 275 -28.52 7.58 -3.56
CA LYS A 275 -28.83 6.33 -4.28
C LYS A 275 -28.44 5.10 -3.49
N HIS A 276 -29.21 4.04 -3.72
CA HIS A 276 -28.92 2.65 -3.34
C HIS A 276 -28.99 1.83 -4.61
N LEU A 277 -27.90 1.13 -4.93
CA LEU A 277 -27.71 0.38 -6.17
C LEU A 277 -27.51 -1.09 -5.80
N GLN A 278 -28.48 -1.93 -6.17
CA GLN A 278 -28.52 -3.35 -5.84
C GLN A 278 -29.06 -4.13 -7.04
N ASP A 279 -28.40 -5.22 -7.40
CA ASP A 279 -28.85 -6.09 -8.50
C ASP A 279 -30.00 -6.98 -8.02
N THR A 280 -31.23 -6.56 -8.33
CA THR A 280 -32.45 -7.28 -7.95
C THR A 280 -32.73 -8.50 -8.82
N SER A 281 -31.91 -8.79 -9.83
CA SER A 281 -32.03 -10.02 -10.64
C SER A 281 -31.40 -11.24 -9.97
N LEU A 282 -30.52 -11.02 -8.99
CA LEU A 282 -29.85 -12.08 -8.24
C LEU A 282 -30.71 -12.63 -7.10
N PRO A 283 -30.58 -13.93 -6.75
CA PRO A 283 -31.15 -14.48 -5.52
C PRO A 283 -30.72 -13.68 -4.29
N GLN A 284 -31.64 -13.43 -3.36
CA GLN A 284 -31.36 -12.65 -2.13
C GLN A 284 -30.64 -13.47 -1.05
N ASP A 285 -30.54 -14.79 -1.21
CA ASP A 285 -29.92 -15.69 -0.25
C ASP A 285 -28.38 -15.70 -0.33
N GLY A 286 -27.70 -15.63 0.82
CA GLY A 286 -26.24 -15.62 0.93
C GLY A 286 -25.60 -14.23 0.82
N ASP A 287 -24.30 -14.14 1.06
CA ASP A 287 -23.52 -12.90 0.93
C ASP A 287 -23.05 -12.68 -0.51
N LEU A 288 -22.88 -11.40 -0.87
CA LEU A 288 -22.29 -10.94 -2.14
C LEU A 288 -21.70 -9.54 -1.91
N TYR A 289 -20.48 -9.46 -1.40
CA TYR A 289 -19.82 -8.18 -1.12
C TYR A 289 -19.38 -7.47 -2.40
N ILE A 290 -19.69 -6.17 -2.48
CA ILE A 290 -19.06 -5.26 -3.43
C ILE A 290 -17.72 -4.83 -2.86
N ARG A 291 -16.65 -5.42 -3.38
CA ARG A 291 -15.25 -5.19 -2.95
C ARG A 291 -14.71 -3.84 -3.40
N SER A 292 -15.13 -3.36 -4.57
CA SER A 292 -14.64 -2.10 -5.14
C SER A 292 -15.72 -1.32 -5.86
N VAL A 293 -15.69 0.01 -5.71
CA VAL A 293 -16.53 0.97 -6.42
C VAL A 293 -15.67 2.09 -7.01
N CYS A 294 -15.99 2.55 -8.22
CA CYS A 294 -15.35 3.72 -8.82
C CYS A 294 -16.33 4.50 -9.70
N PHE A 295 -16.36 5.82 -9.58
CA PHE A 295 -17.18 6.68 -10.43
C PHE A 295 -16.54 6.84 -11.81
N SER A 296 -17.36 6.96 -12.86
CA SER A 296 -16.89 7.50 -14.12
C SER A 296 -16.44 8.96 -13.95
N PRO A 297 -15.50 9.47 -14.76
CA PRO A 297 -14.97 10.82 -14.59
C PRO A 297 -15.98 11.97 -14.81
N ASP A 298 -17.12 11.68 -15.45
CA ASP A 298 -18.26 12.58 -15.67
C ASP A 298 -19.33 12.49 -14.56
N GLY A 299 -19.14 11.60 -13.58
CA GLY A 299 -20.05 11.36 -12.46
C GLY A 299 -21.41 10.73 -12.83
N GLN A 300 -21.61 10.29 -14.08
CA GLN A 300 -22.89 9.73 -14.54
C GLN A 300 -23.05 8.23 -14.23
N TYR A 301 -21.92 7.52 -14.10
CA TYR A 301 -21.88 6.08 -13.88
C TYR A 301 -21.08 5.69 -12.64
N LEU A 302 -21.43 4.53 -12.07
CA LEU A 302 -20.65 3.87 -11.03
C LEU A 302 -20.28 2.46 -11.50
N ALA A 303 -19.00 2.12 -11.52
CA ALA A 303 -18.54 0.75 -11.69
C ALA A 303 -18.49 0.05 -10.33
N THR A 304 -18.99 -1.18 -10.25
CA THR A 304 -18.94 -2.02 -9.04
C THR A 304 -18.36 -3.40 -9.36
N GLY A 305 -17.39 -3.86 -8.57
CA GLY A 305 -16.79 -5.19 -8.66
C GLY A 305 -17.13 -6.03 -7.42
N ALA A 306 -17.56 -7.27 -7.63
CA ALA A 306 -18.11 -8.13 -6.58
C ALA A 306 -17.57 -9.58 -6.62
N GLU A 307 -17.93 -10.36 -5.60
CA GLU A 307 -17.57 -11.78 -5.42
C GLU A 307 -18.21 -12.70 -6.48
N ASP A 308 -19.28 -12.26 -7.16
CA ASP A 308 -19.88 -12.97 -8.30
C ASP A 308 -19.08 -12.84 -9.61
N LYS A 309 -17.91 -12.20 -9.56
CA LYS A 309 -16.92 -12.13 -10.65
C LYS A 309 -17.36 -11.25 -11.84
N ILE A 310 -18.45 -10.49 -11.66
CA ILE A 310 -18.99 -9.57 -12.66
C ILE A 310 -18.68 -8.11 -12.27
N ILE A 311 -18.19 -7.33 -13.24
CA ILE A 311 -18.15 -5.87 -13.12
C ILE A 311 -19.48 -5.33 -13.68
N ARG A 312 -20.19 -4.52 -12.89
CA ARG A 312 -21.42 -3.84 -13.33
C ARG A 312 -21.18 -2.35 -13.46
N ILE A 313 -21.65 -1.76 -14.57
CA ILE A 313 -21.68 -0.31 -14.77
C ILE A 313 -23.10 0.18 -14.57
N TRP A 314 -23.32 0.94 -13.52
CA TRP A 314 -24.61 1.49 -13.13
C TRP A 314 -24.77 2.89 -13.72
N GLU A 315 -25.89 3.15 -14.39
CA GLU A 315 -26.31 4.51 -14.71
C GLU A 315 -26.97 5.12 -13.47
N ILE A 316 -26.31 6.09 -12.83
CA ILE A 316 -26.67 6.57 -11.48
C ILE A 316 -28.05 7.24 -11.47
N ALA A 317 -28.35 8.02 -12.52
CA ALA A 317 -29.63 8.70 -12.67
C ALA A 317 -30.80 7.71 -12.72
N ALA A 318 -30.71 6.68 -13.57
CA ALA A 318 -31.71 5.63 -13.72
C ALA A 318 -31.73 4.62 -12.55
N GLY A 319 -30.58 4.39 -11.90
CA GLY A 319 -30.41 3.33 -10.90
C GLY A 319 -30.37 1.92 -11.51
N GLN A 320 -29.94 1.80 -12.76
CA GLN A 320 -29.99 0.55 -13.54
C GLN A 320 -28.60 0.12 -14.03
N ILE A 321 -28.40 -1.18 -14.21
CA ILE A 321 -27.18 -1.73 -14.81
C ILE A 321 -27.24 -1.52 -16.32
N ARG A 322 -26.28 -0.77 -16.85
CA ARG A 322 -26.15 -0.46 -18.29
C ARG A 322 -25.22 -1.43 -19.02
N HIS A 323 -24.11 -1.81 -18.37
CA HIS A 323 -23.14 -2.78 -18.90
C HIS A 323 -22.76 -3.80 -17.83
N GLN A 324 -22.47 -5.03 -18.27
CA GLN A 324 -21.87 -6.07 -17.43
C GLN A 324 -20.65 -6.64 -18.15
N PHE A 325 -19.52 -6.70 -17.45
CA PHE A 325 -18.31 -7.37 -17.92
C PHE A 325 -18.12 -8.67 -17.15
N ALA A 326 -18.22 -9.77 -17.88
CA ALA A 326 -17.90 -11.12 -17.42
C ALA A 326 -16.54 -11.56 -17.97
N GLY A 327 -15.85 -12.45 -17.25
CA GLY A 327 -14.61 -13.07 -17.73
C GLY A 327 -13.56 -13.31 -16.65
N HIS A 328 -13.71 -12.69 -15.47
CA HIS A 328 -12.91 -13.05 -14.29
C HIS A 328 -13.37 -14.39 -13.71
N GLU A 329 -12.43 -15.14 -13.14
CA GLU A 329 -12.66 -16.49 -12.60
C GLU A 329 -12.73 -16.54 -11.07
N GLN A 330 -12.47 -15.42 -10.38
CA GLN A 330 -12.55 -15.23 -8.92
C GLN A 330 -13.02 -13.80 -8.58
N ASP A 331 -13.27 -13.53 -7.31
CA ASP A 331 -13.57 -12.21 -6.74
C ASP A 331 -12.77 -11.08 -7.40
N ILE A 332 -13.46 -10.00 -7.75
CA ILE A 332 -12.85 -8.76 -8.22
C ILE A 332 -12.56 -7.89 -7.00
N TYR A 333 -11.30 -7.74 -6.61
CA TYR A 333 -10.92 -7.00 -5.40
C TYR A 333 -10.84 -5.49 -5.62
N SER A 334 -10.52 -5.05 -6.84
CA SER A 334 -10.23 -3.64 -7.12
C SER A 334 -10.60 -3.25 -8.55
N LEU A 335 -11.14 -2.04 -8.69
CA LEU A 335 -11.44 -1.37 -9.95
C LEU A 335 -10.84 0.03 -9.94
N ASP A 336 -10.40 0.50 -11.10
CA ASP A 336 -10.11 1.92 -11.30
C ASP A 336 -10.51 2.41 -12.70
N TYR A 337 -10.96 3.66 -12.78
CA TYR A 337 -11.37 4.30 -14.04
C TYR A 337 -10.18 5.08 -14.61
N SER A 338 -9.96 4.97 -15.91
CA SER A 338 -9.08 5.90 -16.63
C SER A 338 -9.62 7.33 -16.54
N SER A 339 -8.73 8.32 -16.49
CA SER A 339 -9.10 9.72 -16.27
C SER A 339 -9.80 10.39 -17.48
N ASP A 340 -9.82 9.70 -18.63
CA ASP A 340 -10.61 10.04 -19.83
C ASP A 340 -11.98 9.33 -19.88
N GLY A 341 -12.23 8.37 -18.99
CA GLY A 341 -13.49 7.64 -18.86
C GLY A 341 -13.67 6.48 -19.85
N ARG A 342 -12.67 6.18 -20.69
CA ARG A 342 -12.78 5.15 -21.74
C ARG A 342 -12.64 3.73 -21.21
N TYR A 343 -11.72 3.54 -20.28
CA TYR A 343 -11.31 2.25 -19.75
C TYR A 343 -11.61 2.09 -18.25
N ILE A 344 -11.88 0.85 -17.85
CA ILE A 344 -11.75 0.38 -16.46
C ILE A 344 -10.62 -0.64 -16.41
N ALA A 345 -9.74 -0.52 -15.41
CA ALA A 345 -8.87 -1.61 -14.99
C ALA A 345 -9.52 -2.40 -13.85
N SER A 346 -9.34 -3.71 -13.81
CA SER A 346 -9.82 -4.59 -12.74
C SER A 346 -8.74 -5.58 -12.30
N GLY A 347 -8.67 -5.84 -11.00
CA GLY A 347 -7.81 -6.84 -10.38
C GLY A 347 -8.62 -7.91 -9.66
N SER A 348 -8.27 -9.18 -9.87
CA SER A 348 -8.99 -10.34 -9.31
C SER A 348 -8.05 -11.37 -8.67
N GLY A 349 -8.63 -12.16 -7.76
CA GLY A 349 -7.99 -13.37 -7.21
C GLY A 349 -7.70 -14.47 -8.25
N ASP A 350 -8.15 -14.32 -9.50
CA ASP A 350 -7.81 -15.23 -10.61
C ASP A 350 -6.38 -15.03 -11.13
N ARG A 351 -5.67 -14.04 -10.57
CA ARG A 351 -4.29 -13.63 -10.90
C ARG A 351 -4.19 -12.87 -12.23
N THR A 352 -5.30 -12.27 -12.68
CA THR A 352 -5.33 -11.39 -13.85
C THR A 352 -5.64 -9.94 -13.47
N VAL A 353 -4.92 -9.03 -14.13
CA VAL A 353 -5.34 -7.64 -14.30
C VAL A 353 -5.99 -7.53 -15.68
N ARG A 354 -7.20 -6.98 -15.77
CA ARG A 354 -7.90 -6.79 -17.04
C ARG A 354 -8.18 -5.32 -17.30
N VAL A 355 -8.18 -4.94 -18.57
CA VAL A 355 -8.59 -3.60 -19.01
C VAL A 355 -9.77 -3.74 -19.96
N TRP A 356 -10.85 -3.03 -19.66
CA TRP A 356 -12.12 -3.09 -20.38
C TRP A 356 -12.39 -1.76 -21.09
N ASP A 357 -12.57 -1.80 -22.41
CA ASP A 357 -13.04 -0.65 -23.20
C ASP A 357 -14.56 -0.57 -23.06
N ILE A 358 -15.06 0.52 -22.46
CA ILE A 358 -16.47 0.68 -22.15
C ILE A 358 -17.30 0.93 -23.41
N PRO A 359 -16.95 1.86 -24.33
CA PRO A 359 -17.70 2.07 -25.57
C PRO A 359 -17.89 0.81 -26.41
N ASN A 360 -16.88 -0.07 -26.49
CA ASN A 360 -16.92 -1.29 -27.29
C ASN A 360 -17.37 -2.53 -26.51
N ASN A 361 -17.58 -2.42 -25.19
CA ASN A 361 -17.96 -3.50 -24.28
C ASN A 361 -17.03 -4.73 -24.36
N GLN A 362 -15.70 -4.51 -24.37
CA GLN A 362 -14.69 -5.56 -24.62
C GLN A 362 -13.52 -5.53 -23.65
N CYS A 363 -12.98 -6.70 -23.32
CA CYS A 363 -11.68 -6.84 -22.64
C CYS A 363 -10.56 -6.60 -23.67
N VAL A 364 -9.81 -5.50 -23.54
CA VAL A 364 -8.73 -5.12 -24.47
C VAL A 364 -7.34 -5.56 -24.02
N LEU A 365 -7.12 -5.74 -22.70
CA LEU A 365 -5.92 -6.35 -22.13
C LEU A 365 -6.29 -7.38 -21.07
N CYS A 366 -5.53 -8.47 -21.01
CA CYS A 366 -5.56 -9.46 -19.95
C CYS A 366 -4.12 -9.79 -19.57
N LEU A 367 -3.68 -9.32 -18.40
CA LEU A 367 -2.31 -9.39 -17.92
C LEU A 367 -2.27 -10.39 -16.76
N THR A 368 -1.73 -11.58 -17.03
CA THR A 368 -1.62 -12.65 -16.03
C THR A 368 -0.34 -12.51 -15.22
N ILE A 369 -0.44 -12.70 -13.90
CA ILE A 369 0.68 -12.72 -12.96
C ILE A 369 0.67 -14.01 -12.12
N GLU A 370 1.66 -14.16 -11.25
CA GLU A 370 1.92 -15.40 -10.52
C GLU A 370 0.94 -15.68 -9.37
N ASP A 371 0.40 -14.64 -8.72
CA ASP A 371 -0.50 -14.74 -7.56
C ASP A 371 -1.62 -13.68 -7.61
N GLY A 372 -2.60 -13.74 -6.69
CA GLY A 372 -3.84 -12.98 -6.74
C GLY A 372 -3.63 -11.47 -6.72
N VAL A 373 -4.37 -10.75 -7.57
CA VAL A 373 -4.35 -9.28 -7.60
C VAL A 373 -5.32 -8.73 -6.57
N THR A 374 -4.80 -7.96 -5.61
CA THR A 374 -5.60 -7.33 -4.54
C THR A 374 -6.04 -5.91 -4.89
N THR A 375 -5.26 -5.21 -5.72
CA THR A 375 -5.40 -3.77 -5.94
C THR A 375 -4.90 -3.38 -7.33
N VAL A 376 -5.60 -2.45 -7.99
CA VAL A 376 -5.18 -1.82 -9.25
C VAL A 376 -5.33 -0.30 -9.15
N ALA A 377 -4.48 0.42 -9.89
CA ALA A 377 -4.60 1.87 -10.06
C ALA A 377 -4.17 2.26 -11.48
N ILE A 378 -4.88 3.20 -12.11
CA ILE A 378 -4.44 3.85 -13.35
C ILE A 378 -3.74 5.17 -12.98
N SER A 379 -2.64 5.49 -13.66
CA SER A 379 -1.96 6.76 -13.43
C SER A 379 -2.81 7.95 -13.90
N PRO A 380 -2.78 9.12 -13.22
CA PRO A 380 -3.57 10.29 -13.63
C PRO A 380 -3.42 10.71 -15.11
N ASP A 381 -2.24 10.48 -15.69
CA ASP A 381 -1.90 10.73 -17.10
C ASP A 381 -2.30 9.62 -18.09
N ASN A 382 -3.01 8.56 -17.63
CA ASN A 382 -3.43 7.37 -18.37
C ASN A 382 -2.30 6.62 -19.09
N ARG A 383 -1.03 6.79 -18.69
CA ARG A 383 0.09 6.05 -19.31
C ARG A 383 0.37 4.71 -18.67
N PHE A 384 0.08 4.56 -17.37
CA PHE A 384 0.45 3.38 -16.60
C PHE A 384 -0.72 2.74 -15.89
N LEU A 385 -0.60 1.43 -15.74
CA LEU A 385 -1.44 0.60 -14.89
C LEU A 385 -0.55 -0.06 -13.85
N ALA A 386 -0.86 0.13 -12.57
CA ALA A 386 -0.18 -0.56 -11.48
C ALA A 386 -1.10 -1.61 -10.86
N ALA A 387 -0.52 -2.71 -10.37
CA ALA A 387 -1.23 -3.69 -9.56
C ALA A 387 -0.37 -4.21 -8.41
N GLY A 388 -0.97 -4.33 -7.23
CA GLY A 388 -0.40 -5.01 -6.06
C GLY A 388 -0.88 -6.46 -5.98
N SER A 389 0.00 -7.34 -5.52
CA SER A 389 -0.20 -8.79 -5.53
C SER A 389 0.02 -9.43 -4.15
N LEU A 390 -0.61 -10.59 -3.95
CA LEU A 390 -0.32 -11.49 -2.83
C LEU A 390 1.14 -11.98 -2.84
N ASP A 391 1.81 -11.98 -4.00
CA ASP A 391 3.24 -12.32 -4.15
C ASP A 391 4.21 -11.26 -3.57
N LYS A 392 3.69 -10.25 -2.86
CA LYS A 392 4.43 -9.19 -2.16
C LYS A 392 5.06 -8.12 -3.08
N SER A 393 4.86 -8.22 -4.40
CA SER A 393 5.35 -7.21 -5.35
C SER A 393 4.24 -6.26 -5.83
N VAL A 394 4.68 -5.14 -6.39
CA VAL A 394 3.85 -4.28 -7.24
C VAL A 394 4.39 -4.34 -8.67
N ARG A 395 3.54 -4.47 -9.66
CA ARG A 395 3.91 -4.42 -11.09
C ARG A 395 3.31 -3.18 -11.74
N VAL A 396 4.05 -2.60 -12.69
CA VAL A 396 3.61 -1.44 -13.48
C VAL A 396 3.77 -1.75 -14.95
N TRP A 397 2.68 -1.60 -15.70
CA TRP A 397 2.61 -1.79 -17.15
C TRP A 397 2.31 -0.48 -17.86
N GLU A 398 2.69 -0.39 -19.14
CA GLU A 398 2.18 0.63 -20.06
C GLU A 398 0.72 0.31 -20.41
N LEU A 399 -0.22 1.22 -20.10
CA LEU A 399 -1.66 0.98 -20.27
C LEU A 399 -2.05 0.76 -21.74
N ALA A 400 -1.34 1.38 -22.68
CA ALA A 400 -1.66 1.32 -24.11
C ALA A 400 -1.25 0.00 -24.78
N SER A 401 -0.24 -0.69 -24.25
CA SER A 401 0.36 -1.89 -24.89
C SER A 401 0.27 -3.15 -24.04
N GLY A 402 0.08 -3.03 -22.73
CA GLY A 402 0.22 -4.14 -21.79
C GLY A 402 1.67 -4.58 -21.53
N ASN A 403 2.67 -3.82 -22.00
CA ASN A 403 4.09 -4.12 -21.74
C ASN A 403 4.42 -3.91 -20.26
N LEU A 404 5.02 -4.91 -19.61
CA LEU A 404 5.53 -4.79 -18.24
C LEU A 404 6.77 -3.89 -18.23
N LEU A 405 6.70 -2.76 -17.51
CA LEU A 405 7.78 -1.79 -17.41
C LEU A 405 8.61 -2.02 -16.15
N GLU A 406 7.94 -2.15 -15.01
CA GLU A 406 8.59 -2.25 -13.69
C GLU A 406 7.97 -3.35 -12.83
N ARG A 407 8.83 -4.01 -12.05
CA ARG A 407 8.47 -4.95 -11.00
C ARG A 407 9.15 -4.49 -9.72
N LEU A 408 8.35 -4.04 -8.77
CA LEU A 408 8.73 -3.42 -7.51
C LEU A 408 8.70 -4.49 -6.42
N GLU A 409 9.86 -5.08 -6.17
CA GLU A 409 10.06 -6.18 -5.21
C GLU A 409 11.45 -6.08 -4.56
N GLU A 410 11.76 -7.02 -3.65
CA GLU A 410 13.09 -7.10 -3.04
C GLU A 410 14.13 -7.58 -4.05
N ALA A 411 14.85 -6.65 -4.67
CA ALA A 411 15.86 -6.93 -5.67
C ALA A 411 16.99 -5.89 -5.67
N GLY A 412 18.24 -6.33 -5.83
CA GLY A 412 19.38 -5.42 -6.07
C GLY A 412 19.68 -4.41 -4.96
N GLY A 413 19.30 -4.70 -3.71
CA GLY A 413 19.43 -3.78 -2.57
C GLY A 413 18.25 -2.81 -2.40
N ASN A 414 17.22 -2.92 -3.23
CA ASN A 414 15.95 -2.21 -3.07
C ASN A 414 15.07 -2.95 -2.05
N PRO A 415 14.65 -2.32 -0.93
CA PRO A 415 13.86 -3.01 0.08
C PRO A 415 12.42 -3.25 -0.41
N GLY A 416 12.05 -4.53 -0.57
CA GLY A 416 10.71 -4.96 -0.95
C GLY A 416 9.72 -5.02 0.23
N HIS A 417 8.45 -5.24 -0.08
CA HIS A 417 7.48 -5.65 0.94
C HIS A 417 7.75 -7.09 1.39
N LYS A 418 7.57 -7.35 2.69
CA LYS A 418 7.83 -8.65 3.32
C LYS A 418 6.60 -9.55 3.34
N ASP A 419 5.43 -9.00 3.01
CA ASP A 419 4.13 -9.68 2.96
C ASP A 419 3.24 -9.06 1.86
N SER A 420 2.08 -9.66 1.62
CA SER A 420 1.15 -9.33 0.53
C SER A 420 0.86 -7.84 0.44
N VAL A 421 0.87 -7.28 -0.77
CA VAL A 421 0.42 -5.89 -1.00
C VAL A 421 -1.10 -5.90 -1.06
N TYR A 422 -1.75 -4.93 -0.42
CA TYR A 422 -3.22 -4.83 -0.36
C TYR A 422 -3.78 -3.56 -1.00
N SER A 423 -2.97 -2.51 -1.16
CA SER A 423 -3.40 -1.27 -1.81
C SER A 423 -2.23 -0.57 -2.50
N VAL A 424 -2.48 -0.01 -3.68
CA VAL A 424 -1.56 0.87 -4.41
C VAL A 424 -2.26 2.15 -4.84
N ALA A 425 -1.51 3.25 -4.93
CA ALA A 425 -2.00 4.51 -5.49
C ALA A 425 -0.87 5.29 -6.17
N PHE A 426 -1.13 5.86 -7.35
CA PHE A 426 -0.22 6.80 -7.98
C PHE A 426 -0.25 8.17 -7.29
N SER A 427 0.90 8.83 -7.29
CA SER A 427 1.00 10.26 -7.01
C SER A 427 0.22 11.10 -8.02
N PRO A 428 -0.24 12.31 -7.67
CA PRO A 428 -0.85 13.24 -8.62
C PRO A 428 0.06 13.61 -9.81
N THR A 429 1.38 13.42 -9.68
CA THR A 429 2.37 13.67 -10.74
C THR A 429 2.58 12.49 -11.68
N SER A 430 1.98 11.33 -11.39
CA SER A 430 2.25 9.99 -11.95
C SER A 430 3.66 9.42 -11.72
N ARG A 431 4.63 10.21 -11.21
CA ARG A 431 6.05 9.82 -11.10
C ARG A 431 6.33 8.83 -9.97
N GLU A 432 5.68 9.04 -8.84
CA GLU A 432 5.77 8.15 -7.70
C GLU A 432 4.50 7.31 -7.53
N LEU A 433 4.63 6.16 -6.88
CA LEU A 433 3.54 5.30 -6.45
C LEU A 433 3.73 4.94 -4.98
N VAL A 434 2.64 4.84 -4.22
CA VAL A 434 2.65 4.27 -2.86
C VAL A 434 1.98 2.90 -2.82
N SER A 435 2.46 2.02 -1.94
CA SER A 435 1.87 0.70 -1.69
C SER A 435 1.79 0.39 -0.20
N GLY A 436 0.66 -0.17 0.25
CA GLY A 436 0.44 -0.65 1.61
C GLY A 436 0.38 -2.18 1.66
N SER A 437 0.97 -2.78 2.70
CA SER A 437 1.13 -4.23 2.83
C SER A 437 0.72 -4.76 4.21
N LEU A 438 0.45 -6.07 4.26
CA LEU A 438 0.29 -6.83 5.49
C LEU A 438 1.58 -6.86 6.34
N ASP A 439 2.73 -6.47 5.79
CA ASP A 439 3.98 -6.26 6.54
C ASP A 439 3.96 -5.03 7.46
N ARG A 440 2.81 -4.32 7.50
CA ARG A 440 2.50 -3.13 8.33
C ARG A 440 3.23 -1.87 7.89
N THR A 441 3.91 -1.91 6.76
CA THR A 441 4.60 -0.75 6.17
C THR A 441 3.83 -0.18 4.99
N ILE A 442 4.10 1.09 4.70
CA ILE A 442 3.82 1.69 3.41
C ILE A 442 5.16 1.94 2.72
N ARG A 443 5.23 1.75 1.40
CA ARG A 443 6.40 2.10 0.60
C ARG A 443 6.04 3.14 -0.44
N MET A 444 6.96 4.07 -0.69
CA MET A 444 6.88 5.02 -1.81
C MET A 444 7.98 4.69 -2.81
N TRP A 445 7.60 4.57 -4.08
CA TRP A 445 8.43 4.12 -5.18
C TRP A 445 8.59 5.22 -6.21
N GLU A 446 9.82 5.52 -6.60
CA GLU A 446 10.15 6.38 -7.74
C GLU A 446 10.25 5.50 -9.00
N LEU A 447 9.38 5.76 -9.99
CA LEU A 447 9.27 4.96 -11.21
C LEU A 447 10.30 5.41 -12.25
N GLN A 448 11.22 4.52 -12.60
CA GLN A 448 12.33 4.80 -13.53
C GLN A 448 11.88 4.95 -15.00
N SER A 449 10.72 4.39 -15.39
CA SER A 449 10.17 4.54 -16.74
C SER A 449 9.67 5.96 -17.07
N HIS A 450 9.87 6.93 -16.17
CA HIS A 450 9.60 8.36 -16.39
C HIS A 450 10.73 9.13 -17.10
N TYR A 451 11.91 8.55 -17.28
CA TYR A 451 13.08 9.23 -17.88
C TYR A 451 13.01 9.37 -19.42
N GLY A 452 11.97 10.04 -19.89
CA GLY A 452 11.85 10.59 -21.25
C GLY A 452 11.43 9.60 -22.33
N ASN A 453 11.13 10.14 -23.51
CA ASN A 453 10.64 9.43 -24.69
C ASN A 453 11.74 8.59 -25.41
N GLN A 454 12.71 8.08 -24.66
CA GLN A 454 13.83 7.31 -25.18
C GLN A 454 13.53 5.81 -25.06
N PRO A 455 13.59 5.03 -26.16
CA PRO A 455 13.41 3.60 -26.09
C PRO A 455 14.56 2.97 -25.30
N MET A 456 14.29 2.58 -24.06
CA MET A 456 15.23 1.79 -23.26
C MET A 456 15.49 0.45 -23.96
N PRO A 457 16.75 -0.02 -24.03
CA PRO A 457 17.06 -1.31 -24.64
C PRO A 457 16.37 -2.44 -23.85
N PRO A 458 16.00 -3.56 -24.50
CA PRO A 458 15.35 -4.69 -23.86
C PRO A 458 16.32 -5.35 -22.86
N ARG A 459 16.20 -4.94 -21.60
CA ARG A 459 16.95 -5.45 -20.46
C ARG A 459 15.97 -5.57 -19.31
N ASN A 460 16.09 -6.63 -18.50
CA ASN A 460 15.13 -6.98 -17.44
C ASN A 460 14.59 -5.74 -16.70
N PRO A 461 13.27 -5.70 -16.39
CA PRO A 461 12.65 -4.62 -15.63
C PRO A 461 13.53 -4.20 -14.46
N ARG A 462 14.10 -2.99 -14.54
CA ARG A 462 14.83 -2.41 -13.42
C ARG A 462 13.75 -1.86 -12.49
N GLY A 463 13.48 -2.57 -11.41
CA GLY A 463 12.47 -2.17 -10.45
C GLY A 463 12.67 -0.72 -10.00
N GLY A 464 11.60 0.07 -10.03
CA GLY A 464 11.50 1.39 -9.44
C GLY A 464 12.00 1.40 -8.01
N LYS A 465 12.60 2.52 -7.63
CA LYS A 465 13.37 2.63 -6.39
C LYS A 465 12.44 2.92 -5.22
N CYS A 466 12.46 2.11 -4.16
CA CYS A 466 11.83 2.46 -2.90
C CYS A 466 12.56 3.68 -2.31
N ILE A 467 11.93 4.86 -2.37
CA ILE A 467 12.48 6.12 -1.87
C ILE A 467 12.10 6.39 -0.42
N ARG A 468 10.98 5.84 0.08
CA ARG A 468 10.56 5.92 1.49
C ARG A 468 9.92 4.61 1.94
N THR A 469 10.15 4.26 3.21
CA THR A 469 9.35 3.29 3.96
C THR A 469 8.71 4.06 5.10
N PHE A 470 7.41 3.94 5.27
CA PHE A 470 6.68 4.50 6.41
C PHE A 470 6.33 3.34 7.35
N GLU A 471 6.78 3.44 8.59
CA GLU A 471 6.59 2.43 9.64
C GLU A 471 5.87 3.08 10.82
N GLY A 472 4.97 2.35 11.49
CA GLY A 472 4.24 2.86 12.66
C GLY A 472 2.77 2.41 12.76
N HIS A 473 2.23 1.70 11.77
CA HIS A 473 1.03 0.90 11.98
C HIS A 473 1.37 -0.39 12.76
N LYS A 474 0.47 -0.82 13.65
CA LYS A 474 0.68 -2.00 14.51
C LYS A 474 0.14 -3.30 13.91
N ASP A 475 -0.68 -3.21 12.88
CA ASP A 475 -1.34 -4.31 12.17
C ASP A 475 -1.37 -3.99 10.66
N PHE A 476 -1.94 -4.88 9.86
CA PHE A 476 -1.94 -4.83 8.40
C PHE A 476 -2.37 -3.46 7.83
N VAL A 477 -1.63 -2.92 6.85
CA VAL A 477 -2.06 -1.75 6.09
C VAL A 477 -2.96 -2.23 4.94
N LEU A 478 -4.23 -1.82 4.98
CA LEU A 478 -5.27 -2.32 4.08
C LEU A 478 -5.55 -1.35 2.92
N SER A 479 -5.34 -0.05 3.13
CA SER A 479 -5.60 0.98 2.12
C SER A 479 -4.59 2.13 2.22
N VAL A 480 -4.13 2.62 1.07
CA VAL A 480 -3.26 3.80 0.95
C VAL A 480 -3.77 4.75 -0.14
N ALA A 481 -3.51 6.04 0.04
CA ALA A 481 -3.78 7.07 -0.97
C ALA A 481 -2.82 8.26 -0.80
N LEU A 482 -2.67 9.09 -1.82
CA LEU A 482 -2.11 10.44 -1.67
C LEU A 482 -3.23 11.48 -1.73
N SER A 483 -3.06 12.59 -0.99
CA SER A 483 -3.89 13.77 -1.16
C SER A 483 -3.74 14.35 -2.59
N PRO A 484 -4.73 15.11 -3.12
CA PRO A 484 -4.71 15.59 -4.51
C PRO A 484 -3.57 16.57 -4.82
N ASP A 485 -3.04 17.24 -3.80
CA ASP A 485 -1.86 18.10 -3.87
C ASP A 485 -0.54 17.33 -3.75
N GLY A 486 -0.56 16.06 -3.34
CA GLY A 486 0.61 15.23 -3.11
C GLY A 486 1.35 15.54 -1.80
N GLU A 487 0.81 16.40 -0.94
CA GLU A 487 1.46 16.82 0.32
C GLU A 487 1.37 15.76 1.44
N TRP A 488 0.43 14.81 1.34
CA TRP A 488 0.18 13.79 2.36
C TRP A 488 -0.03 12.41 1.74
N VAL A 489 0.61 11.40 2.34
CA VAL A 489 0.15 10.00 2.22
C VAL A 489 -0.84 9.74 3.33
N LEU A 490 -1.96 9.10 3.01
CA LEU A 490 -2.96 8.61 3.97
C LEU A 490 -2.92 7.08 3.94
N SER A 491 -3.06 6.45 5.12
CA SER A 491 -3.13 4.99 5.23
C SER A 491 -4.17 4.54 6.25
N GLY A 492 -4.96 3.52 5.91
CA GLY A 492 -5.89 2.83 6.81
C GLY A 492 -5.42 1.42 7.12
N SER A 493 -5.58 1.01 8.38
CA SER A 493 -5.06 -0.27 8.88
C SER A 493 -6.07 -1.07 9.69
N LYS A 494 -5.80 -2.37 9.80
CA LYS A 494 -6.42 -3.30 10.74
C LYS A 494 -6.20 -2.90 12.22
N ASP A 495 -5.22 -2.02 12.52
CA ASP A 495 -5.05 -1.42 13.85
C ASP A 495 -6.12 -0.36 14.21
N ARG A 496 -7.11 -0.18 13.33
CA ARG A 496 -8.26 0.75 13.44
C ARG A 496 -7.89 2.23 13.29
N GLY A 497 -6.61 2.53 13.05
CA GLY A 497 -6.11 3.87 12.82
C GLY A 497 -6.12 4.26 11.35
N VAL A 498 -6.26 5.56 11.11
CA VAL A 498 -5.79 6.23 9.89
C VAL A 498 -4.56 7.06 10.24
N GLN A 499 -3.49 6.97 9.47
CA GLN A 499 -2.28 7.79 9.66
C GLN A 499 -2.03 8.71 8.47
N PHE A 500 -1.54 9.92 8.76
CA PHE A 500 -1.11 10.91 7.76
C PHE A 500 0.40 11.06 7.81
N TRP A 501 1.06 10.96 6.67
CA TRP A 501 2.52 10.96 6.56
C TRP A 501 2.99 12.03 5.58
N ASN A 502 4.08 12.71 5.93
CA ASN A 502 4.77 13.59 4.99
C ASN A 502 5.55 12.72 3.98
N PRO A 503 5.26 12.76 2.67
CA PRO A 503 5.92 11.91 1.68
C PRO A 503 7.41 12.25 1.50
N GLN A 504 7.83 13.48 1.82
CA GLN A 504 9.22 13.90 1.69
C GLN A 504 10.08 13.45 2.86
N THR A 505 9.59 13.47 4.10
CA THR A 505 10.39 13.09 5.28
C THR A 505 10.16 11.66 5.75
N GLY A 506 8.97 11.11 5.54
CA GLY A 506 8.52 9.85 6.14
C GLY A 506 7.87 10.01 7.52
N ASP A 507 7.83 11.22 8.08
CA ASP A 507 7.26 11.46 9.41
C ASP A 507 5.72 11.37 9.38
N ALA A 508 5.16 10.62 10.33
CA ALA A 508 3.73 10.70 10.63
C ALA A 508 3.40 12.03 11.32
N GLN A 509 2.34 12.71 10.89
CA GLN A 509 1.85 13.95 11.49
C GLN A 509 0.74 13.69 12.52
N LEU A 510 -0.19 12.79 12.21
CA LEU A 510 -1.24 12.36 13.14
C LEU A 510 -1.65 10.90 12.91
N MET A 511 -2.22 10.32 13.96
CA MET A 511 -3.01 9.10 13.90
C MET A 511 -4.43 9.43 14.39
N LEU A 512 -5.43 9.00 13.62
CA LEU A 512 -6.86 9.13 13.90
C LEU A 512 -7.43 7.74 14.19
N GLN A 513 -7.90 7.52 15.42
CA GLN A 513 -8.72 6.35 15.75
C GLN A 513 -10.20 6.76 15.72
N GLY A 514 -10.82 6.51 14.57
CA GLY A 514 -12.22 6.87 14.30
C GLY A 514 -13.16 5.67 14.12
N HIS A 515 -12.66 4.45 14.23
CA HIS A 515 -13.43 3.23 13.98
C HIS A 515 -13.20 2.17 15.07
N LYS A 516 -14.20 1.31 15.27
CA LYS A 516 -14.18 0.24 16.28
C LYS A 516 -13.64 -1.09 15.73
N ASN A 517 -13.35 -1.16 14.44
CA ASN A 517 -12.79 -2.30 13.72
C ASN A 517 -11.83 -1.80 12.61
N SER A 518 -11.23 -2.72 11.84
CA SER A 518 -10.31 -2.44 10.72
C SER A 518 -10.76 -1.28 9.84
N VAL A 519 -9.87 -0.35 9.49
CA VAL A 519 -10.10 0.62 8.41
C VAL A 519 -9.69 -0.03 7.11
N ILE A 520 -10.67 -0.45 6.31
CA ILE A 520 -10.49 -1.28 5.12
C ILE A 520 -10.17 -0.42 3.90
N SER A 521 -10.75 0.78 3.83
CA SER A 521 -10.62 1.68 2.69
C SER A 521 -10.50 3.13 3.12
N VAL A 522 -9.59 3.88 2.49
CA VAL A 522 -9.39 5.31 2.67
C VAL A 522 -9.38 5.98 1.30
N ALA A 523 -10.15 7.05 1.13
CA ALA A 523 -10.17 7.84 -0.10
C ALA A 523 -10.15 9.34 0.23
N PRO A 524 -9.12 10.11 -0.14
CA PRO A 524 -9.19 11.56 -0.14
C PRO A 524 -10.15 12.04 -1.23
N SER A 525 -10.83 13.15 -0.98
CA SER A 525 -11.64 13.83 -2.00
C SER A 525 -10.71 14.45 -3.05
N PRO A 526 -11.00 14.33 -4.36
CA PRO A 526 -10.12 14.81 -5.43
C PRO A 526 -10.11 16.34 -5.57
N VAL A 527 -11.04 17.05 -4.93
CA VAL A 527 -11.12 18.52 -4.95
C VAL A 527 -10.46 19.14 -3.71
N GLN A 528 -10.01 20.39 -3.86
CA GLN A 528 -9.48 21.17 -2.74
C GLN A 528 -10.59 21.40 -1.69
N GLY A 529 -10.23 21.29 -0.40
CA GLY A 529 -11.19 21.34 0.71
C GLY A 529 -10.86 20.42 1.88
N GLY A 530 -9.84 19.56 1.71
CA GLY A 530 -9.30 18.73 2.79
C GLY A 530 -10.25 17.64 3.26
N LEU A 531 -11.11 17.10 2.39
CA LEU A 531 -12.01 16.01 2.76
C LEU A 531 -11.37 14.65 2.48
N PHE A 532 -11.69 13.66 3.30
CA PHE A 532 -11.43 12.25 3.02
C PHE A 532 -12.52 11.38 3.63
N ALA A 533 -12.64 10.14 3.16
CA ALA A 533 -13.60 9.17 3.62
C ALA A 533 -12.89 7.88 4.04
N THR A 534 -13.50 7.18 5.00
CA THR A 534 -13.04 5.88 5.51
C THR A 534 -14.18 4.87 5.48
N GLY A 535 -13.88 3.62 5.09
CA GLY A 535 -14.78 2.48 5.20
C GLY A 535 -14.21 1.43 6.16
N SER A 536 -15.06 0.83 7.00
CA SER A 536 -14.61 -0.05 8.08
C SER A 536 -15.46 -1.31 8.29
N GLY A 537 -14.82 -2.30 8.91
CA GLY A 537 -15.44 -3.49 9.49
C GLY A 537 -16.40 -3.21 10.66
N ASP A 538 -16.54 -1.97 11.13
CA ASP A 538 -17.55 -1.57 12.14
C ASP A 538 -18.90 -1.15 11.53
N MET A 539 -19.09 -1.46 10.24
CA MET A 539 -20.31 -1.16 9.46
C MET A 539 -20.58 0.34 9.30
N ARG A 540 -19.55 1.19 9.48
CA ARG A 540 -19.62 2.62 9.17
C ARG A 540 -18.72 2.99 8.00
N ALA A 541 -19.23 3.88 7.16
CA ALA A 541 -18.40 4.80 6.41
C ALA A 541 -18.39 6.15 7.13
N ARG A 542 -17.28 6.88 7.12
CA ARG A 542 -17.20 8.23 7.70
C ARG A 542 -16.61 9.19 6.70
N ILE A 543 -17.12 10.43 6.69
CA ILE A 543 -16.53 11.56 5.98
C ILE A 543 -15.86 12.44 7.02
N TRP A 544 -14.62 12.81 6.76
CA TRP A 544 -13.75 13.58 7.62
C TRP A 544 -13.22 14.80 6.89
N ARG A 545 -12.87 15.85 7.64
CA ARG A 545 -12.10 16.98 7.15
C ARG A 545 -10.76 17.03 7.87
N PHE A 546 -9.67 17.15 7.11
CA PHE A 546 -8.39 17.63 7.60
C PHE A 546 -8.17 19.09 7.16
N VAL A 547 -7.61 19.91 8.04
CA VAL A 547 -7.38 21.34 7.79
C VAL A 547 -5.92 21.66 8.09
N LEU A 548 -5.29 22.49 7.26
CA LEU A 548 -4.00 23.09 7.57
C LEU A 548 -4.18 24.06 8.74
N SER A 549 -3.48 23.83 9.85
CA SER A 549 -3.61 24.64 11.06
C SER A 549 -3.32 26.12 10.78
N GLU A 550 -4.01 27.04 11.49
CA GLU A 550 -3.88 28.50 11.25
C GLU A 550 -2.42 29.00 11.29
N HIS A 551 -1.62 28.40 12.18
CA HIS A 551 -0.19 28.68 12.32
C HIS A 551 0.65 28.28 11.09
N TYR A 552 0.15 27.37 10.24
CA TYR A 552 0.74 27.02 8.95
C TYR A 552 0.34 28.02 7.86
N ILE A 553 -0.94 28.45 7.84
CA ILE A 553 -1.47 29.44 6.89
C ILE A 553 -0.69 30.76 6.98
N LEU A 554 -0.44 31.26 8.19
CA LEU A 554 0.33 32.50 8.42
C LEU A 554 1.77 32.42 7.86
N LYS A 555 2.47 31.29 8.02
CA LYS A 555 3.80 31.10 7.40
C LYS A 555 3.71 30.96 5.88
N GLY A 556 2.72 30.24 5.36
CA GLY A 556 2.51 30.12 3.92
C GLY A 556 2.28 31.47 3.23
N THR A 557 1.69 32.45 3.93
CA THR A 557 1.60 33.84 3.45
C THR A 557 2.90 34.62 3.58
N GLU A 558 3.64 34.51 4.68
CA GLU A 558 4.97 35.16 4.85
C GLU A 558 6.05 34.63 3.89
N GLU A 559 5.99 33.34 3.56
CA GLU A 559 6.97 32.69 2.69
C GLU A 559 6.67 33.02 1.22
N LYS A 560 5.38 33.05 0.83
CA LYS A 560 4.94 33.57 -0.47
C LYS A 560 5.20 35.08 -0.63
N SER A 561 5.15 35.88 0.43
CA SER A 561 5.54 37.30 0.35
C SER A 561 7.05 37.45 0.18
N LYS A 562 7.88 36.73 0.96
CA LYS A 562 9.34 36.72 0.80
C LYS A 562 9.82 36.25 -0.58
N VAL A 563 9.15 35.27 -1.20
CA VAL A 563 9.47 34.83 -2.57
C VAL A 563 9.07 35.89 -3.61
N LYS A 564 7.93 36.59 -3.43
CA LYS A 564 7.56 37.72 -4.30
C LYS A 564 8.50 38.92 -4.13
N GLU A 565 9.01 39.14 -2.93
CA GLU A 565 9.94 40.21 -2.61
C GLU A 565 11.32 39.93 -3.21
N SER A 566 11.88 38.71 -3.02
CA SER A 566 13.15 38.33 -3.65
C SER A 566 13.10 38.34 -5.18
N GLN A 567 11.97 37.95 -5.79
CA GLN A 567 11.76 38.08 -7.25
C GLN A 567 11.64 39.54 -7.72
N LYS A 568 11.13 40.46 -6.90
CA LYS A 568 11.18 41.90 -7.20
C LYS A 568 12.60 42.44 -7.11
N THR A 569 13.34 42.10 -6.05
CA THR A 569 14.74 42.54 -5.87
C THR A 569 15.63 42.03 -7.01
N ALA A 570 15.44 40.77 -7.44
CA ALA A 570 16.17 40.20 -8.59
C ALA A 570 15.88 40.92 -9.92
N ARG A 571 14.68 41.50 -10.10
CA ARG A 571 14.35 42.32 -11.28
C ARG A 571 14.82 43.77 -11.17
N GLY A 572 15.03 44.29 -9.97
CA GLY A 572 15.53 45.65 -9.72
C GLY A 572 17.04 45.84 -9.88
N VAL A 573 17.81 44.77 -10.06
CA VAL A 573 19.29 44.80 -10.18
C VAL A 573 19.76 44.64 -11.64
N CYS A 574 18.84 44.49 -12.60
CA CYS A 574 19.11 44.49 -14.05
C CYS A 574 18.41 45.65 -14.79
N GLY A 575 18.23 46.79 -14.11
CA GLY A 575 17.68 48.04 -14.68
C GLY A 575 18.73 49.12 -14.78
#